data_AF-A0A8T7CS51-F1
#
_entry.id   AF-A0A8T7CS51-F1
#
_cell.length_a   1.000
_cell.length_b   1.000
_cell.length_c   1.000
_cell.angle_alpha   90.00
_cell.angle_beta   90.00
_cell.angle_gamma   90.00
#
_symmetry.space_group_name_H-M   'P 1'
#
loop_
_entity.id
_entity.type
_entity.pdbx_description
1 polymer ?
#
loop_
_entity_poly.entity_id
_entity_poly.type
_entity_poly.pdbx_seq_one_letter_code
_entity_poly.pdbx_strand_id
1 'polypeptide(L)'
;MTNLLYSLARNGDIHWLSYFFAEFIAKQAQTSNHELAGLSAALVSEANLAGNVCIELDAYSMRPLFSSSRIEAAEIPAGPDCADWCARLRTSRCVGGPHENAPLVLDENRLYLNRLWFYEDFVATRIRALLEREAITNQSELTARVDQLFPASDAIDKDQKDAVLAAASKSFSVISGGPGSGKTSTIVRILAVLLTLDPQCRVALAAPTGKAAARMMVSIRLRIDQIGLDDNIKFTIPGEA
;
A
#
# COMPACT_ATOMS: atom_id res chain seq x y z
N MET A 1 -21.60 6.92 -26.38
CA MET A 1 -20.30 6.49 -25.78
C MET A 1 -19.13 6.27 -26.74
N THR A 2 -19.26 5.34 -27.70
CA THR A 2 -18.14 4.72 -28.42
C THR A 2 -17.29 5.72 -29.21
N ASN A 3 -17.88 6.82 -29.70
CA ASN A 3 -17.12 7.81 -30.49
C ASN A 3 -16.22 8.72 -29.64
N LEU A 4 -16.62 9.08 -28.41
CA LEU A 4 -15.83 9.98 -27.55
C LEU A 4 -14.62 9.25 -26.95
N LEU A 5 -14.84 8.14 -26.24
CA LEU A 5 -13.72 7.39 -25.63
C LEU A 5 -12.76 6.88 -26.72
N TYR A 6 -13.27 6.51 -27.89
CA TYR A 6 -12.42 6.17 -29.04
C TYR A 6 -11.59 7.37 -29.50
N SER A 7 -12.18 8.57 -29.59
CA SER A 7 -11.46 9.78 -29.97
C SER A 7 -10.39 10.15 -28.94
N LEU A 8 -10.71 10.08 -27.63
CA LEU A 8 -9.75 10.27 -26.55
C LEU A 8 -8.59 9.26 -26.65
N ALA A 9 -8.89 7.97 -26.89
CA ALA A 9 -7.86 6.94 -27.04
C ALA A 9 -7.00 7.16 -28.29
N ARG A 10 -7.63 7.52 -29.41
CA ARG A 10 -6.94 7.84 -30.67
C ARG A 10 -6.03 9.07 -30.54
N ASN A 11 -6.42 10.05 -29.73
CA ASN A 11 -5.67 11.26 -29.46
C ASN A 11 -4.52 11.07 -28.45
N GLY A 12 -4.50 9.92 -27.76
CA GLY A 12 -3.54 9.64 -26.68
C GLY A 12 -3.90 10.29 -25.34
N ASP A 13 -5.13 10.78 -25.19
CA ASP A 13 -5.63 11.37 -23.94
C ASP A 13 -5.99 10.30 -22.89
N ILE A 14 -6.35 9.10 -23.34
CA ILE A 14 -6.51 7.89 -22.51
C ILE A 14 -5.84 6.69 -23.16
N HIS A 15 -5.58 5.64 -22.40
CA HIS A 15 -5.01 4.40 -22.94
C HIS A 15 -6.07 3.56 -23.66
N TRP A 16 -5.66 2.85 -24.71
CA TRP A 16 -6.51 1.88 -25.41
C TRP A 16 -7.06 0.79 -24.49
N LEU A 17 -6.29 0.40 -23.47
CA LEU A 17 -6.75 -0.54 -22.43
C LEU A 17 -8.04 -0.04 -21.75
N SER A 18 -8.06 1.23 -21.34
CA SER A 18 -9.19 1.84 -20.65
C SER A 18 -10.40 1.99 -21.58
N TYR A 19 -10.19 2.28 -22.87
CA TYR A 19 -11.25 2.26 -23.88
C TYR A 19 -11.89 0.88 -24.01
N PHE A 20 -11.09 -0.17 -24.24
CA PHE A 20 -11.61 -1.52 -24.43
C PHE A 20 -12.26 -2.08 -23.16
N PHE A 21 -11.71 -1.75 -21.99
CA PHE A 21 -12.31 -2.11 -20.72
C PHE A 21 -13.67 -1.41 -20.51
N ALA A 22 -13.78 -0.13 -20.82
CA ALA A 22 -15.05 0.61 -20.77
C ALA A 22 -16.10 0.03 -21.71
N GLU A 23 -15.72 -0.28 -22.96
CA GLU A 23 -16.60 -0.94 -23.92
C GLU A 23 -17.09 -2.31 -23.42
N PHE A 24 -16.20 -3.09 -22.79
CA PHE A 24 -16.56 -4.37 -22.17
C PHE A 24 -17.58 -4.17 -21.04
N ILE A 25 -17.33 -3.24 -20.11
CA ILE A 25 -18.23 -2.97 -18.98
C ILE A 25 -19.59 -2.44 -19.45
N ALA A 26 -19.61 -1.51 -20.41
CA ALA A 26 -20.85 -0.97 -20.96
C ALA A 26 -21.70 -2.06 -21.62
N LYS A 27 -21.08 -2.98 -22.38
CA LYS A 27 -21.80 -4.11 -23.00
C LYS A 27 -22.39 -5.07 -21.97
N GLN A 28 -21.69 -5.31 -20.86
CA GLN A 28 -22.14 -6.25 -19.83
C GLN A 28 -23.16 -5.64 -18.85
N ALA A 29 -23.17 -4.31 -18.69
CA ALA A 29 -24.08 -3.65 -17.75
C ALA A 29 -25.56 -3.89 -18.10
N GLN A 30 -25.92 -3.96 -19.39
CA GLN A 30 -27.28 -4.25 -19.90
C GLN A 30 -28.42 -3.42 -19.26
N THR A 31 -28.11 -2.29 -18.64
CA THR A 31 -29.05 -1.38 -17.98
C THR A 31 -29.10 -0.04 -18.71
N SER A 32 -30.08 0.81 -18.39
CA SER A 32 -30.12 2.19 -18.88
C SER A 32 -28.87 3.01 -18.50
N ASN A 33 -28.13 2.58 -17.47
CA ASN A 33 -26.91 3.22 -16.98
C ASN A 33 -25.60 2.62 -17.56
N HIS A 34 -25.69 1.82 -18.62
CA HIS A 34 -24.52 1.19 -19.26
C HIS A 34 -23.45 2.21 -19.67
N GLU A 35 -23.88 3.39 -20.11
CA GLU A 35 -22.98 4.49 -20.48
C GLU A 35 -22.17 4.98 -19.27
N LEU A 36 -22.84 5.34 -18.18
CA LEU A 36 -22.15 5.81 -16.97
C LEU A 36 -21.20 4.75 -16.41
N ALA A 37 -21.59 3.48 -16.43
CA ALA A 37 -20.74 2.37 -16.00
C ALA A 37 -19.48 2.25 -16.87
N GLY A 38 -19.61 2.40 -18.19
CA GLY A 38 -18.47 2.41 -19.12
C GLY A 38 -17.51 3.58 -18.88
N LEU A 39 -18.02 4.81 -18.74
CA LEU A 39 -17.18 5.99 -18.44
C LEU A 39 -16.46 5.84 -17.10
N SER A 40 -17.17 5.36 -16.07
CA SER A 40 -16.60 5.11 -14.74
C SER A 40 -15.51 4.03 -14.78
N ALA A 41 -15.69 3.00 -15.61
CA ALA A 41 -14.71 1.95 -15.85
C ALA A 41 -13.43 2.48 -16.55
N ALA A 42 -13.59 3.32 -17.57
CA ALA A 42 -12.44 3.99 -18.21
C ALA A 42 -11.69 4.86 -17.19
N LEU A 43 -12.42 5.62 -16.37
CA LEU A 43 -11.84 6.54 -15.40
C LEU A 43 -11.02 5.81 -14.33
N VAL A 44 -11.56 4.75 -13.73
CA VAL A 44 -10.81 3.96 -12.72
C VAL A 44 -9.63 3.22 -13.35
N SER A 45 -9.74 2.80 -14.61
CA SER A 45 -8.63 2.17 -15.35
C SER A 45 -7.49 3.15 -15.60
N GLU A 46 -7.78 4.39 -16.04
CA GLU A 46 -6.77 5.44 -16.21
C GLU A 46 -6.13 5.83 -14.86
N ALA A 47 -6.94 5.95 -13.80
CA ALA A 47 -6.43 6.24 -12.47
C ALA A 47 -5.47 5.15 -11.99
N ASN A 48 -5.78 3.87 -12.24
CA ASN A 48 -4.90 2.75 -11.93
C ASN A 48 -3.61 2.76 -12.75
N LEU A 49 -3.67 3.09 -14.04
CA LEU A 49 -2.45 3.24 -14.85
C LEU A 49 -1.56 4.40 -14.36
N ALA A 50 -2.15 5.41 -13.71
CA ALA A 50 -1.43 6.48 -13.03
C ALA A 50 -0.96 6.11 -11.59
N GLY A 51 -1.23 4.89 -11.12
CA GLY A 51 -0.77 4.38 -9.82
C GLY A 51 -1.78 4.53 -8.66
N ASN A 52 -3.00 4.96 -8.93
CA ASN A 52 -4.05 5.06 -7.92
C ASN A 52 -4.75 3.71 -7.72
N VAL A 53 -5.13 3.38 -6.48
CA VAL A 53 -5.86 2.13 -6.17
C VAL A 53 -7.34 2.23 -6.56
N CYS A 54 -7.92 3.42 -6.40
CA CYS A 54 -9.30 3.75 -6.70
C CYS A 54 -9.45 5.18 -7.18
N ILE A 55 -10.68 5.53 -7.53
CA ILE A 55 -11.12 6.92 -7.68
C ILE A 55 -12.15 7.25 -6.59
N GLU A 56 -12.08 8.46 -6.05
CA GLU A 56 -13.15 9.04 -5.25
C GLU A 56 -14.12 9.75 -6.19
N LEU A 57 -15.37 9.29 -6.27
CA LEU A 57 -16.35 9.82 -7.22
C LEU A 57 -16.62 11.32 -6.99
N ASP A 58 -16.52 11.77 -5.74
CA ASP A 58 -16.75 13.18 -5.37
C ASP A 58 -15.73 14.13 -6.02
N ALA A 59 -14.49 13.68 -6.23
CA ALA A 59 -13.45 14.49 -6.89
C ALA A 59 -13.80 14.84 -8.35
N TYR A 60 -14.67 14.04 -8.98
CA TYR A 60 -15.13 14.17 -10.36
C TYR A 60 -16.59 14.63 -10.47
N SER A 61 -17.28 14.83 -9.34
CA SER A 61 -18.66 15.29 -9.30
C SER A 61 -18.79 16.66 -9.96
N MET A 62 -19.72 16.78 -10.91
CA MET A 62 -20.01 18.00 -11.68
C MET A 62 -18.80 18.58 -12.43
N ARG A 63 -17.78 17.75 -12.73
CA ARG A 63 -16.55 18.12 -13.44
C ARG A 63 -16.31 17.20 -14.64
N PRO A 64 -15.59 17.67 -15.69
CA PRO A 64 -15.23 16.81 -16.81
C PRO A 64 -14.50 15.54 -16.36
N LEU A 65 -14.96 14.38 -16.85
CA LEU A 65 -14.41 13.07 -16.46
C LEU A 65 -13.00 12.81 -17.01
N PHE A 66 -12.66 13.46 -18.12
CA PHE A 66 -11.38 13.30 -18.80
C PHE A 66 -10.80 14.68 -19.15
N SER A 67 -9.51 14.71 -19.48
CA SER A 67 -8.84 15.91 -19.98
C SER A 67 -8.34 15.65 -21.40
N SER A 68 -8.48 16.62 -22.29
CA SER A 68 -7.95 16.57 -23.65
C SER A 68 -7.53 17.96 -24.10
N SER A 69 -6.44 18.03 -24.86
CA SER A 69 -6.03 19.27 -25.55
C SER A 69 -6.69 19.45 -26.92
N ARG A 70 -7.37 18.40 -27.42
CA ARG A 70 -7.93 18.33 -28.78
C ARG A 70 -9.45 18.32 -28.80
N ILE A 71 -10.09 18.09 -27.65
CA ILE A 71 -11.54 18.07 -27.47
C ILE A 71 -11.89 19.16 -26.47
N GLU A 72 -12.88 20.00 -26.79
CA GLU A 72 -13.33 21.05 -25.89
C GLU A 72 -13.91 20.46 -24.61
N ALA A 73 -13.63 21.08 -23.46
CA ALA A 73 -14.09 20.58 -22.16
C ALA A 73 -15.62 20.46 -22.07
N ALA A 74 -16.37 21.27 -22.84
CA ALA A 74 -17.83 21.19 -22.92
C ALA A 74 -18.35 19.93 -23.64
N GLU A 75 -17.54 19.30 -24.47
CA GLU A 75 -17.87 18.04 -25.16
C GLU A 75 -17.54 16.80 -24.31
N ILE A 76 -16.71 16.97 -23.28
CA ILE A 76 -16.37 15.90 -22.33
C ILE A 76 -17.50 15.81 -21.28
N PRO A 77 -18.11 14.64 -21.08
CA PRO A 77 -19.18 14.48 -20.10
C PRO A 77 -18.65 14.81 -18.71
N ALA A 78 -19.46 15.54 -17.95
CA ALA A 78 -19.21 15.76 -16.54
C ALA A 78 -19.67 14.55 -15.71
N GLY A 79 -19.00 14.31 -14.58
CA GLY A 79 -19.48 13.37 -13.58
C GLY A 79 -20.84 13.83 -13.02
N PRO A 80 -21.80 12.91 -12.79
CA PRO A 80 -23.01 13.23 -12.04
C PRO A 80 -22.68 13.67 -10.61
N ASP A 81 -23.71 14.16 -9.89
CA ASP A 81 -23.62 14.30 -8.44
C ASP A 81 -23.21 12.97 -7.80
N CYS A 82 -22.37 13.02 -6.77
CA CYS A 82 -21.78 11.82 -6.16
C CYS A 82 -22.86 10.82 -5.67
N ALA A 83 -23.96 11.30 -5.09
CA ALA A 83 -25.03 10.43 -4.60
C ALA A 83 -25.81 9.79 -5.76
N ASP A 84 -26.13 10.57 -6.81
CA ASP A 84 -26.76 10.04 -8.04
C ASP A 84 -25.84 9.03 -8.73
N TRP A 85 -24.55 9.35 -8.82
CA TRP A 85 -23.56 8.49 -9.44
C TRP A 85 -23.47 7.13 -8.72
N CYS A 86 -23.35 7.15 -7.39
CA CYS A 86 -23.36 5.94 -6.59
C CYS A 86 -24.66 5.14 -6.78
N ALA A 87 -25.82 5.80 -6.72
CA ALA A 87 -27.11 5.15 -6.87
C ALA A 87 -27.24 4.46 -8.24
N ARG A 88 -26.84 5.15 -9.33
CA ARG A 88 -26.88 4.62 -10.69
C ARG A 88 -25.88 3.50 -10.92
N LEU A 89 -24.67 3.60 -10.38
CA LEU A 89 -23.68 2.53 -10.48
C LEU A 89 -24.14 1.25 -9.78
N ARG A 90 -24.77 1.35 -8.60
CA ARG A 90 -25.33 0.18 -7.88
C ARG A 90 -26.41 -0.57 -8.66
N THR A 91 -27.05 0.07 -9.64
CA THR A 91 -28.01 -0.64 -10.52
C THR A 91 -27.34 -1.51 -11.59
N SER A 92 -26.04 -1.31 -11.84
CA SER A 92 -25.28 -2.05 -12.86
C SER A 92 -24.82 -3.40 -12.33
N ARG A 93 -25.00 -4.47 -13.13
CA ARG A 93 -24.47 -5.80 -12.80
C ARG A 93 -22.93 -5.88 -12.80
N CYS A 94 -22.27 -4.87 -13.37
CA CYS A 94 -20.82 -4.80 -13.42
C CYS A 94 -20.21 -4.14 -12.17
N VAL A 95 -21.03 -3.62 -11.26
CA VAL A 95 -20.61 -2.93 -10.06
C VAL A 95 -21.22 -3.64 -8.85
N GLY A 96 -20.38 -4.20 -8.00
CA GLY A 96 -20.79 -4.82 -6.74
C GLY A 96 -20.36 -3.98 -5.53
N GLY A 97 -20.87 -4.34 -4.37
CA GLY A 97 -20.34 -3.87 -3.08
C GLY A 97 -19.07 -4.60 -2.65
N PRO A 98 -18.52 -4.22 -1.48
CA PRO A 98 -17.47 -4.96 -0.78
C PRO A 98 -17.70 -6.47 -0.77
N HIS A 99 -16.68 -7.25 -1.13
CA HIS A 99 -16.70 -8.71 -1.23
C HIS A 99 -17.67 -9.33 -2.24
N GLU A 100 -18.36 -8.54 -3.06
CA GLU A 100 -19.20 -9.06 -4.14
C GLU A 100 -18.39 -9.39 -5.40
N ASN A 101 -18.87 -10.37 -6.17
CA ASN A 101 -18.23 -10.80 -7.40
C ASN A 101 -18.71 -9.96 -8.60
N ALA A 102 -18.06 -8.82 -8.81
CA ALA A 102 -18.28 -7.93 -9.94
C ALA A 102 -16.93 -7.35 -10.43
N PRO A 103 -16.78 -6.96 -11.69
CA PRO A 103 -15.54 -6.36 -12.20
C PRO A 103 -15.12 -5.08 -11.46
N LEU A 104 -16.10 -4.28 -11.06
CA LEU A 104 -15.91 -3.05 -10.30
C LEU A 104 -16.51 -3.20 -8.90
N VAL A 105 -15.88 -2.56 -7.92
CA VAL A 105 -16.39 -2.49 -6.54
C VAL A 105 -16.63 -1.04 -6.19
N LEU A 106 -17.86 -0.73 -5.75
CA LEU A 106 -18.22 0.55 -5.18
C LEU A 106 -18.30 0.42 -3.66
N ASP A 107 -17.30 0.96 -2.99
CA ASP A 107 -17.21 1.02 -1.54
C ASP A 107 -17.43 2.47 -1.09
N GLU A 108 -18.58 2.73 -0.46
CA GLU A 108 -19.06 4.09 -0.16
C GLU A 108 -19.14 4.97 -1.42
N ASN A 109 -18.22 5.93 -1.58
CA ASN A 109 -18.06 6.82 -2.72
C ASN A 109 -16.78 6.54 -3.53
N ARG A 110 -16.08 5.43 -3.26
CA ARG A 110 -14.84 5.03 -3.92
C ARG A 110 -15.12 3.90 -4.90
N LEU A 111 -14.67 4.07 -6.14
CA LEU A 111 -14.79 3.06 -7.18
C LEU A 111 -13.45 2.40 -7.47
N TYR A 112 -13.44 1.08 -7.44
CA TYR A 112 -12.26 0.24 -7.57
C TYR A 112 -12.37 -0.72 -8.75
N LEU A 113 -11.22 -1.14 -9.28
CA LEU A 113 -11.11 -2.46 -9.91
C LEU A 113 -11.19 -3.51 -8.80
N ASN A 114 -12.03 -4.54 -8.96
CA ASN A 114 -12.30 -5.53 -7.90
C ASN A 114 -11.04 -6.13 -7.27
N ARG A 115 -10.04 -6.47 -8.11
CA ARG A 115 -8.75 -6.99 -7.67
C ARG A 115 -8.02 -6.05 -6.70
N LEU A 116 -8.06 -4.75 -6.93
CA LEU A 116 -7.36 -3.76 -6.12
C LEU A 116 -8.06 -3.53 -4.79
N TRP A 117 -9.39 -3.52 -4.79
CA TRP A 117 -10.18 -3.49 -3.57
C TRP A 117 -9.86 -4.70 -2.68
N PHE A 118 -9.81 -5.90 -3.26
CA PHE A 118 -9.42 -7.11 -2.53
C PHE A 118 -8.01 -7.02 -1.95
N TYR A 119 -7.05 -6.42 -2.68
CA TYR A 119 -5.70 -6.21 -2.15
C TYR A 119 -5.66 -5.21 -0.99
N GLU A 120 -6.43 -4.13 -1.07
CA GLU A 120 -6.54 -3.17 0.04
C GLU A 120 -7.13 -3.83 1.28
N ASP A 121 -8.27 -4.52 1.14
CA ASP A 121 -8.89 -5.25 2.25
C ASP A 121 -7.97 -6.33 2.83
N PHE A 122 -7.31 -7.10 1.97
CA PHE A 122 -6.36 -8.12 2.40
C PHE A 122 -5.22 -7.52 3.23
N VAL A 123 -4.57 -6.45 2.76
CA VAL A 123 -3.49 -5.79 3.49
C VAL A 123 -4.00 -5.24 4.82
N ALA A 124 -5.13 -4.53 4.82
CA ALA A 124 -5.72 -3.95 6.02
C ALA A 124 -6.05 -5.03 7.06
N THR A 125 -6.71 -6.11 6.64
CA THR A 125 -7.08 -7.24 7.50
C THR A 125 -5.85 -7.94 8.07
N ARG A 126 -4.80 -8.16 7.27
CA ARG A 126 -3.55 -8.77 7.74
C ARG A 126 -2.82 -7.89 8.74
N ILE A 127 -2.80 -6.56 8.53
CA ILE A 127 -2.19 -5.62 9.49
C ILE A 127 -2.96 -5.60 10.80
N ARG A 128 -4.30 -5.51 10.77
CA ARG A 128 -5.13 -5.55 11.99
C ARG A 128 -4.89 -6.82 12.80
N ALA A 129 -4.87 -7.98 12.13
CA ALA A 129 -4.59 -9.26 12.78
C ALA A 129 -3.17 -9.36 13.37
N LEU A 130 -2.19 -8.60 12.86
CA LEU A 130 -0.86 -8.51 13.48
C LEU A 130 -0.86 -7.57 14.68
N LEU A 131 -1.64 -6.49 14.66
CA LEU A 131 -1.73 -5.53 15.76
C LEU A 131 -2.45 -6.10 17.00
N GLU A 132 -3.38 -7.04 16.80
CA GLU A 132 -4.10 -7.73 17.88
C GLU A 132 -3.27 -8.80 18.61
N ARG A 133 -2.11 -9.19 18.06
CA ARG A 133 -1.24 -10.18 18.71
C ARG A 133 -0.51 -9.54 19.88
N GLU A 134 -0.76 -10.05 21.08
CA GLU A 134 0.01 -9.70 22.27
C GLU A 134 1.48 -10.08 22.08
N ALA A 135 2.37 -9.12 22.34
CA ALA A 135 3.78 -9.43 22.45
C ALA A 135 4.00 -10.15 23.78
N ILE A 136 4.68 -11.30 23.74
CA ILE A 136 4.88 -12.20 24.88
C ILE A 136 5.89 -11.61 25.91
N THR A 137 6.51 -10.47 25.59
CA THR A 137 7.64 -9.94 26.35
C THR A 137 7.22 -9.12 27.57
N ASN A 138 7.82 -9.42 28.72
CA ASN A 138 7.73 -8.58 29.91
C ASN A 138 8.31 -7.19 29.63
N GLN A 139 7.49 -6.15 29.75
CA GLN A 139 7.87 -4.77 29.40
C GLN A 139 9.07 -4.24 30.20
N SER A 140 9.22 -4.66 31.47
CA SER A 140 10.35 -4.22 32.30
C SER A 140 11.66 -4.87 31.85
N GLU A 141 11.63 -6.15 31.52
CA GLU A 141 12.77 -6.88 30.96
C GLU A 141 13.17 -6.30 29.60
N LEU A 142 12.20 -6.03 28.73
CA LEU A 142 12.45 -5.40 27.44
C LEU A 142 13.18 -4.06 27.59
N THR A 143 12.68 -3.20 28.49
CA THR A 143 13.25 -1.86 28.70
C THR A 143 14.69 -1.96 29.21
N ALA A 144 14.95 -2.86 30.17
CA ALA A 144 16.30 -3.10 30.69
C ALA A 144 17.27 -3.59 29.60
N ARG A 145 16.83 -4.46 28.68
CA ARG A 145 17.64 -4.94 27.55
C ARG A 145 17.92 -3.84 26.53
N VAL A 146 16.94 -2.99 26.25
CA VAL A 146 17.15 -1.84 25.35
C VAL A 146 18.14 -0.86 25.97
N ASP A 147 18.03 -0.57 27.27
CA ASP A 147 18.95 0.33 27.98
C ASP A 147 20.41 -0.14 27.92
N GLN A 148 20.66 -1.46 27.93
CA GLN A 148 22.01 -2.03 27.79
C GLN A 148 22.62 -1.76 26.41
N LEU A 149 21.80 -1.66 25.36
CA LEU A 149 22.25 -1.43 23.97
C LEU A 149 22.34 0.06 23.59
N PHE A 150 21.82 0.94 24.43
CA PHE A 150 21.88 2.40 24.30
C PHE A 150 22.50 3.02 25.56
N PRO A 151 23.83 2.82 25.80
CA PRO A 151 24.52 3.53 26.88
C PRO A 151 24.41 5.05 26.68
N ALA A 152 24.50 5.80 27.79
CA ALA A 152 24.08 7.21 27.90
C ALA A 152 24.96 8.25 27.15
N SER A 153 25.30 8.00 25.88
CA SER A 153 25.96 8.96 24.99
C SER A 153 25.01 9.40 23.86
N ASP A 154 24.62 10.67 23.92
CA ASP A 154 23.94 11.48 22.88
C ASP A 154 22.41 11.40 22.73
N ALA A 155 21.79 12.59 22.67
CA ALA A 155 20.36 12.80 22.45
C ALA A 155 19.83 12.29 21.09
N ILE A 156 20.74 12.00 20.14
CA ILE A 156 20.44 11.39 18.83
C ILE A 156 19.86 9.96 18.99
N ASP A 157 20.08 9.32 20.14
CA ASP A 157 19.64 7.96 20.41
C ASP A 157 18.20 7.84 20.92
N LYS A 158 17.52 8.93 21.32
CA LYS A 158 16.17 8.81 21.92
C LYS A 158 15.13 8.27 20.93
N ASP A 159 15.02 8.87 19.74
CA ASP A 159 14.05 8.42 18.73
C ASP A 159 14.37 7.00 18.23
N GLN A 160 15.66 6.65 18.14
CA GLN A 160 16.08 5.30 17.78
C GLN A 160 15.76 4.30 18.89
N LYS A 161 15.92 4.69 20.16
CA LYS A 161 15.58 3.87 21.32
C LYS A 161 14.08 3.63 21.41
N ASP A 162 13.27 4.67 21.23
CA ASP A 162 11.81 4.58 21.19
C ASP A 162 11.35 3.68 20.02
N ALA A 163 11.99 3.80 18.85
CA ALA A 163 11.75 2.92 17.72
C ALA A 163 12.11 1.45 18.01
N VAL A 164 13.21 1.19 18.71
CA VAL A 164 13.60 -0.17 19.13
C VAL A 164 12.59 -0.74 20.12
N LEU A 165 12.20 0.03 21.13
CA LEU A 165 11.20 -0.36 22.13
C LEU A 165 9.84 -0.66 21.49
N ALA A 166 9.39 0.18 20.57
CA ALA A 166 8.13 -0.02 19.83
C ALA A 166 8.19 -1.29 18.97
N ALA A 167 9.28 -1.47 18.20
CA ALA A 167 9.43 -2.65 17.33
C ALA A 167 9.55 -3.96 18.09
N ALA A 168 10.21 -3.96 19.26
CA ALA A 168 10.38 -5.16 20.07
C ALA A 168 9.16 -5.50 20.95
N SER A 169 8.25 -4.54 21.16
CA SER A 169 7.02 -4.73 21.95
C SER A 169 5.77 -5.01 21.11
N LYS A 170 5.88 -5.05 19.77
CA LYS A 170 4.74 -5.23 18.86
C LYS A 170 5.05 -6.28 17.79
N SER A 171 4.03 -7.02 17.38
CA SER A 171 4.14 -8.02 16.30
C SER A 171 4.23 -7.40 14.90
N PHE A 172 3.96 -6.11 14.76
CA PHE A 172 4.10 -5.35 13.52
C PHE A 172 4.55 -3.93 13.85
N SER A 173 5.51 -3.41 13.10
CA SER A 173 6.04 -2.05 13.26
C SER A 173 6.59 -1.53 11.94
N VAL A 174 6.41 -0.24 11.70
CA VAL A 174 6.94 0.46 10.53
C VAL A 174 7.93 1.51 11.00
N ILE A 175 9.18 1.39 10.58
CA ILE A 175 10.23 2.36 10.88
C ILE A 175 10.47 3.24 9.65
N SER A 176 10.09 4.51 9.76
CA SER A 176 10.29 5.52 8.72
C SER A 176 11.41 6.50 9.10
N GLY A 177 11.96 7.22 8.12
CA GLY A 177 12.98 8.25 8.36
C GLY A 177 13.72 8.63 7.09
N GLY A 178 14.23 9.86 7.02
CA GLY A 178 14.99 10.38 5.87
C GLY A 178 16.35 9.68 5.65
N PRO A 179 17.03 9.92 4.52
CA PRO A 179 18.41 9.48 4.34
C PRO A 179 19.30 9.94 5.50
N GLY A 180 20.18 9.07 6.01
CA GLY A 180 21.09 9.40 7.11
C GLY A 180 20.49 9.31 8.53
N SER A 181 19.19 9.05 8.71
CA SER A 181 18.53 8.99 10.04
C SER A 181 18.88 7.77 10.91
N GLY A 182 19.92 7.00 10.56
CA GLY A 182 20.33 5.84 11.34
C GLY A 182 19.43 4.60 11.27
N LYS A 183 18.43 4.53 10.37
CA LYS A 183 17.50 3.37 10.25
C LYS A 183 18.17 2.00 10.29
N THR A 184 19.27 1.81 9.55
CA THR A 184 19.96 0.52 9.55
C THR A 184 20.60 0.22 10.91
N SER A 185 21.13 1.23 11.60
CA SER A 185 21.63 1.07 12.98
C SER A 185 20.48 0.73 13.93
N THR A 186 19.30 1.35 13.77
CA THR A 186 18.09 0.99 14.52
C THR A 186 17.69 -0.47 14.27
N ILE A 187 17.64 -0.92 13.01
CA ILE A 187 17.31 -2.31 12.65
C ILE A 187 18.26 -3.30 13.32
N VAL A 188 19.56 -3.03 13.33
CA VAL A 188 20.52 -3.93 13.96
C VAL A 188 20.27 -4.03 15.48
N ARG A 189 19.96 -2.91 16.14
CA ARG A 189 19.61 -2.92 17.57
C ARG A 189 18.28 -3.63 17.85
N ILE A 190 17.29 -3.54 16.95
CA ILE A 190 16.05 -4.34 17.05
C ILE A 190 16.41 -5.84 17.04
N LEU A 191 17.23 -6.27 16.08
CA LEU A 191 17.66 -7.67 15.98
C LEU A 191 18.44 -8.12 17.23
N ALA A 192 19.33 -7.27 17.74
CA ALA A 192 20.09 -7.52 18.96
C ALA A 192 19.16 -7.77 20.17
N VAL A 193 18.16 -6.90 20.37
CA VAL A 193 17.18 -7.05 21.46
C VAL A 193 16.38 -8.34 21.30
N LEU A 194 15.82 -8.58 20.11
CA LEU A 194 14.96 -9.75 19.87
C LEU A 194 15.70 -11.07 20.06
N LEU A 195 16.94 -11.18 19.57
CA LEU A 195 17.74 -12.39 19.72
C LEU A 195 18.28 -12.60 21.14
N THR A 196 18.42 -11.53 21.92
CA THR A 196 18.77 -11.63 23.34
C THR A 196 17.58 -12.10 24.18
N LEU A 197 16.36 -11.70 23.80
CA LEU A 197 15.12 -12.13 24.47
C LEU A 197 14.74 -13.57 24.08
N ASP A 198 14.89 -13.92 22.81
CA ASP A 198 14.63 -15.26 22.29
C ASP A 198 15.77 -15.71 21.34
N PRO A 199 16.78 -16.41 21.87
CA PRO A 199 17.88 -16.94 21.05
C PRO A 199 17.46 -17.96 19.98
N GLN A 200 16.25 -18.54 20.09
CA GLN A 200 15.70 -19.47 19.09
C GLN A 200 14.90 -18.75 17.99
N CYS A 201 14.77 -17.42 18.08
CA CYS A 201 14.07 -16.62 17.08
C CYS A 201 14.71 -16.78 15.71
N ARG A 202 13.89 -17.10 14.71
CA ARG A 202 14.34 -17.18 13.31
C ARG A 202 14.13 -15.85 12.63
N VAL A 203 15.23 -15.26 12.18
CA VAL A 203 15.22 -13.98 11.46
C VAL A 203 15.21 -14.24 9.96
N ALA A 204 14.35 -13.54 9.23
CA ALA A 204 14.36 -13.49 7.77
C ALA A 204 14.44 -12.03 7.31
N LEU A 205 15.34 -11.75 6.36
CA LEU A 205 15.55 -10.41 5.81
C LEU A 205 15.15 -10.40 4.35
N ALA A 206 14.24 -9.51 3.97
CA ALA A 206 13.74 -9.39 2.61
C ALA A 206 13.73 -7.95 2.13
N ALA A 207 13.87 -7.77 0.81
CA ALA A 207 13.75 -6.48 0.13
C ALA A 207 13.04 -6.67 -1.21
N PRO A 208 12.38 -5.64 -1.78
CA PRO A 208 11.60 -5.77 -3.00
C PRO A 208 12.44 -6.07 -4.26
N THR A 209 13.77 -5.88 -4.21
CA THR A 209 14.69 -6.17 -5.32
C THR A 209 15.98 -6.79 -4.82
N GLY A 210 16.63 -7.62 -5.64
CA GLY A 210 17.89 -8.28 -5.28
C GLY A 210 19.02 -7.30 -4.94
N LYS A 211 19.13 -6.17 -5.65
CA LYS A 211 20.12 -5.12 -5.35
C LYS A 211 19.88 -4.47 -3.99
N ALA A 212 18.62 -4.26 -3.61
CA ALA A 212 18.27 -3.73 -2.29
C ALA A 212 18.56 -4.76 -1.19
N ALA A 213 18.25 -6.04 -1.43
CA ALA A 213 18.54 -7.13 -0.49
C ALA A 213 20.05 -7.24 -0.21
N ALA A 214 20.87 -7.30 -1.26
CA ALA A 214 22.33 -7.38 -1.15
C ALA A 214 22.90 -6.18 -0.38
N ARG A 215 22.43 -4.96 -0.68
CA ARG A 215 22.85 -3.75 0.05
C ARG A 215 22.42 -3.77 1.52
N MET A 216 21.20 -4.21 1.81
CA MET A 216 20.69 -4.33 3.17
C MET A 216 21.53 -5.31 4.00
N MET A 217 21.85 -6.48 3.44
CA MET A 217 22.66 -7.51 4.10
C MET A 217 24.06 -7.01 4.44
N VAL A 218 24.77 -6.41 3.48
CA VAL A 218 26.11 -5.82 3.72
C VAL A 218 26.04 -4.77 4.82
N SER A 219 25.02 -3.90 4.79
CA SER A 219 24.88 -2.80 5.74
C SER A 219 24.53 -3.23 7.16
N ILE A 220 23.78 -4.33 7.30
CA ILE A 220 23.45 -4.95 8.59
C ILE A 220 24.69 -5.65 9.16
N ARG A 221 25.41 -6.43 8.35
CA ARG A 221 26.59 -7.20 8.78
C ARG A 221 27.70 -6.30 9.33
N LEU A 222 28.04 -5.24 8.60
CA LEU A 222 29.05 -4.26 9.05
C LEU A 222 28.73 -3.62 10.41
N ARG A 223 27.45 -3.50 10.76
CA ARG A 223 27.00 -2.90 12.01
C ARG A 223 26.85 -3.91 13.14
N ILE A 224 26.47 -5.16 12.85
CA ILE A 224 26.40 -6.23 13.85
C ILE A 224 27.75 -6.43 14.53
N ASP A 225 28.83 -6.43 13.75
CA ASP A 225 30.20 -6.60 14.27
C ASP A 225 30.61 -5.48 15.23
N GLN A 226 29.93 -4.33 15.20
CA GLN A 226 30.19 -3.17 16.05
C GLN A 226 29.41 -3.18 17.38
N ILE A 227 28.35 -3.99 17.51
CA ILE A 227 27.43 -3.96 18.67
C ILE A 227 27.86 -4.91 19.80
N GLY A 228 28.95 -5.67 19.63
CA GLY A 228 29.51 -6.49 20.72
C GLY A 228 28.61 -7.65 21.17
N LEU A 229 27.78 -8.18 20.27
CA LEU A 229 26.94 -9.37 20.52
C LEU A 229 27.80 -10.64 20.64
N ASP A 230 27.29 -11.62 21.41
CA ASP A 230 27.86 -12.97 21.47
C ASP A 230 27.85 -13.62 20.07
N ASP A 231 28.91 -14.34 19.73
CA ASP A 231 29.06 -14.93 18.40
C ASP A 231 27.95 -15.94 18.07
N ASN A 232 27.42 -16.66 19.07
CA ASN A 232 26.28 -17.56 18.91
C ASN A 232 25.02 -16.84 18.42
N ILE A 233 24.80 -15.58 18.82
CA ILE A 233 23.66 -14.76 18.39
C ILE A 233 23.89 -14.23 16.97
N LYS A 234 25.14 -13.89 16.62
CA LYS A 234 25.50 -13.42 15.27
C LYS A 234 25.21 -14.48 14.20
N PHE A 235 25.45 -15.75 14.50
CA PHE A 235 25.19 -16.86 13.57
C PHE A 235 23.69 -17.08 13.27
N THR A 236 22.78 -16.58 14.11
CA THR A 236 21.33 -16.67 13.89
C THR A 236 20.83 -15.66 12.85
N ILE A 237 21.62 -14.63 12.52
CA ILE A 237 21.26 -13.60 11.54
C ILE A 237 21.64 -14.10 10.13
N PRO A 238 20.70 -14.13 9.16
CA PRO A 238 20.95 -14.66 7.83
C PRO A 238 22.12 -13.96 7.11
N GLY A 239 23.06 -14.76 6.61
CA GLY A 239 24.20 -14.29 5.83
C GLY A 239 23.98 -14.24 4.31
N GLU A 240 22.93 -14.89 3.81
CA GLU A 240 22.60 -15.01 2.38
C GLU A 240 21.09 -14.84 2.14
N ALA A 241 20.73 -14.44 0.91
CA ALA A 241 19.37 -14.16 0.46
C ALA A 241 18.64 -15.40 -0.08
#